data_AF-A0A1P7ZN84-F1
#
_entry.id   AF-A0A1P7ZN84-F1
#
_cell.length_a   1.000
_cell.length_b   1.000
_cell.length_c   1.000
_cell.angle_alpha   90.00
_cell.angle_beta   90.00
_cell.angle_gamma   90.00
#
_symmetry.space_group_name_H-M   'P 1'
#
loop_
_entity.id
_entity.type
_entity.pdbx_description
1 polymer ?
#
loop_
_entity_poly.entity_id
_entity_poly.type
_entity_poly.pdbx_seq_one_letter_code
_entity_poly.pdbx_strand_id
1 'polypeptide(L)'
;DQRLFNYQAPGPNDSRSPCPGLNALANHGFIPHNGRNVNLVNLVVAAFEGLGTSPETSAIVAGVGLASSHNPLTLGFDLEDLRNHLFLIEHDCSISRNDESIGNNNKFDPKLWDVALKVLNQSDSVGPVTLGNAKAARIADQRKLNPTTVYGPRAAAFGGIEMSMIL
;
A
#
# COMPACT_ATOMS: atom_id res chain seq x y z
N ASP A 1 0.93 -22.80 -4.80
CA ASP A 1 -0.27 -22.31 -5.51
C ASP A 1 0.13 -21.82 -6.90
N GLN A 2 -0.63 -22.11 -7.96
CA GLN A 2 -0.29 -21.65 -9.33
C GLN A 2 -0.51 -20.15 -9.54
N ARG A 3 -1.41 -19.52 -8.75
CA ARG A 3 -1.69 -18.07 -8.81
C ARG A 3 -0.43 -17.22 -8.58
N LEU A 4 0.51 -17.71 -7.76
CA LEU A 4 1.80 -17.05 -7.51
C LEU A 4 2.63 -16.80 -8.78
N PHE A 5 2.44 -17.61 -9.83
CA PHE A 5 3.20 -17.51 -11.08
C PHE A 5 2.38 -16.96 -12.25
N ASN A 6 1.08 -16.67 -12.04
CA ASN A 6 0.17 -16.19 -13.08
C ASN A 6 -0.13 -14.70 -12.90
N TYR A 7 0.85 -13.86 -13.23
CA TYR A 7 0.67 -12.41 -13.23
C TYR A 7 -0.16 -11.95 -14.43
N GLN A 8 -1.14 -11.09 -14.17
CA GLN A 8 -1.84 -10.31 -15.19
C GLN A 8 -1.76 -8.82 -14.83
N ALA A 9 -1.43 -7.98 -15.81
CA ALA A 9 -1.41 -6.55 -15.62
C ALA A 9 -2.84 -6.01 -15.48
N PRO A 10 -3.08 -4.99 -14.63
CA PRO A 10 -4.39 -4.36 -14.53
C PRO A 10 -4.79 -3.73 -15.86
N GLY A 11 -6.05 -3.91 -16.24
CA GLY A 11 -6.69 -3.16 -17.32
C GLY A 11 -6.97 -1.69 -16.93
N PRO A 12 -7.36 -0.86 -17.90
CA PRO A 12 -7.58 0.58 -17.68
C PRO A 12 -8.73 0.91 -16.72
N ASN A 13 -9.68 -0.02 -16.53
CA ASN A 13 -10.86 0.17 -15.67
C ASN A 13 -10.75 -0.58 -14.33
N ASP A 14 -9.64 -1.29 -14.11
CA ASP A 14 -9.41 -2.06 -12.91
C ASP A 14 -8.98 -1.14 -11.77
N SER A 15 -9.60 -1.33 -10.61
CA SER A 15 -9.31 -0.59 -9.40
C SER A 15 -8.00 -1.08 -8.77
N ARG A 16 -7.16 -0.14 -8.34
CA ARG A 16 -5.92 -0.42 -7.60
C ARG A 16 -5.76 0.60 -6.46
N SER A 17 -5.01 0.19 -5.45
CA SER A 17 -4.83 0.86 -4.17
C SER A 17 -3.42 1.47 -4.02
N PRO A 18 -3.19 2.32 -3.00
CA PRO A 18 -1.83 2.73 -2.64
C PRO A 18 -1.01 1.56 -2.11
N CYS A 19 -1.66 0.47 -1.65
CA CYS A 19 -1.01 -0.71 -1.09
C CYS A 19 -0.45 -1.63 -2.21
N PRO A 20 0.89 -1.83 -2.28
CA PRO A 20 1.48 -2.73 -3.28
C PRO A 20 1.06 -4.20 -3.07
N GLY A 21 0.87 -4.65 -1.82
CA GLY A 21 0.47 -6.03 -1.51
C GLY A 21 -0.91 -6.38 -2.07
N LEU A 22 -1.92 -5.54 -1.83
CA LEU A 22 -3.27 -5.75 -2.38
C LEU A 22 -3.28 -5.70 -3.91
N ASN A 23 -2.49 -4.81 -4.50
CA ASN A 23 -2.36 -4.73 -5.95
C ASN A 23 -1.74 -6.01 -6.53
N ALA A 24 -0.74 -6.59 -5.86
CA ALA A 24 -0.16 -7.87 -6.25
C ALA A 24 -1.19 -9.01 -6.14
N LEU A 25 -1.95 -9.08 -5.05
CA LEU A 25 -3.03 -10.06 -4.89
C LEU A 25 -4.06 -9.98 -6.02
N ALA A 26 -4.47 -8.78 -6.43
CA ALA A 26 -5.40 -8.60 -7.55
C ALA A 26 -4.76 -9.00 -8.89
N ASN A 27 -3.51 -8.59 -9.14
CA ASN A 27 -2.78 -8.93 -10.37
C ASN A 27 -2.57 -10.44 -10.53
N HIS A 28 -2.47 -11.17 -9.42
CA HIS A 28 -2.31 -12.62 -9.40
C HIS A 28 -3.63 -13.40 -9.21
N GLY A 29 -4.77 -12.70 -9.13
CA GLY A 29 -6.10 -13.31 -9.04
C GLY A 29 -6.40 -13.99 -7.69
N PHE A 30 -5.74 -13.58 -6.60
CA PHE A 30 -6.10 -14.00 -5.24
C PHE A 30 -7.36 -13.28 -4.73
N ILE A 31 -7.52 -12.01 -5.12
CA ILE A 31 -8.76 -11.23 -4.99
C ILE A 31 -9.29 -10.91 -6.40
N PRO A 32 -10.52 -10.39 -6.55
CA PRO A 32 -11.05 -10.02 -7.87
C PRO A 32 -10.04 -9.19 -8.67
N HIS A 33 -9.70 -9.64 -9.88
CA HIS A 33 -8.65 -9.01 -10.68
C HIS A 33 -8.94 -7.56 -11.02
N ASN A 34 -10.22 -7.23 -11.19
CA ASN A 34 -10.69 -5.86 -11.40
C ASN A 34 -10.55 -4.98 -10.14
N GLY A 35 -10.16 -5.54 -9.00
CA GLY A 35 -9.98 -4.85 -7.72
C GLY A 35 -11.27 -4.27 -7.13
N ARG A 36 -12.44 -4.78 -7.54
CA ARG A 36 -13.74 -4.25 -7.10
C ARG A 36 -14.49 -5.23 -6.22
N ASN A 37 -15.31 -4.67 -5.33
CA ASN A 37 -16.14 -5.43 -4.39
C ASN A 37 -15.35 -6.51 -3.62
N VAL A 38 -14.17 -6.15 -3.15
CA VAL A 38 -13.33 -7.01 -2.31
C VAL A 38 -14.00 -7.09 -0.95
N ASN A 39 -14.43 -8.29 -0.54
CA ASN A 39 -15.01 -8.51 0.77
C ASN A 39 -13.97 -8.99 1.79
N LEU A 40 -14.34 -8.91 3.08
CA LEU A 40 -13.43 -9.20 4.19
C LEU A 40 -12.91 -10.63 4.19
N VAL A 41 -13.79 -11.62 4.04
CA VAL A 41 -13.41 -13.04 4.14
C VAL A 41 -12.45 -13.41 3.01
N ASN A 42 -12.78 -13.00 1.79
CA ASN A 42 -11.93 -13.25 0.63
C ASN A 42 -10.57 -12.58 0.78
N LEU A 43 -10.51 -11.35 1.31
CA LEU A 43 -9.24 -10.67 1.52
C LEU A 43 -8.38 -11.38 2.56
N VAL A 44 -8.95 -11.81 3.69
CA VAL A 44 -8.21 -12.51 4.75
C VAL A 44 -7.57 -13.78 4.22
N VAL A 45 -8.35 -14.60 3.49
CA VAL A 45 -7.85 -15.83 2.88
C VAL A 45 -6.79 -15.51 1.81
N ALA A 46 -7.06 -14.55 0.93
CA ALA A 46 -6.15 -14.17 -0.14
C ALA A 46 -4.80 -13.64 0.36
N ALA A 47 -4.80 -12.82 1.42
CA ALA A 47 -3.57 -12.27 2.00
C ALA A 47 -2.74 -13.37 2.68
N PHE A 48 -3.39 -14.34 3.33
CA PHE A 48 -2.69 -15.51 3.86
C PHE A 48 -2.11 -16.38 2.74
N GLU A 49 -2.90 -16.72 1.72
CA GLU A 49 -2.48 -17.61 0.63
C GLU A 49 -1.42 -16.98 -0.29
N GLY A 50 -1.54 -15.68 -0.57
CA GLY A 50 -0.70 -14.98 -1.54
C GLY A 50 0.52 -14.29 -0.93
N LEU A 51 0.43 -13.83 0.33
CA LEU A 51 1.50 -13.08 1.01
C LEU A 51 1.95 -13.71 2.32
N GLY A 52 1.31 -14.78 2.80
CA GLY A 52 1.62 -15.37 4.11
C GLY A 52 1.25 -14.48 5.29
N THR A 53 0.41 -13.46 5.08
CA THR A 53 0.03 -12.51 6.12
C THR A 53 -0.92 -13.16 7.12
N SER A 54 -0.76 -12.90 8.42
CA SER A 54 -1.63 -13.51 9.43
C SER A 54 -3.10 -13.07 9.26
N PRO A 55 -4.07 -13.91 9.69
CA PRO A 55 -5.47 -13.55 9.61
C PRO A 55 -5.83 -12.26 10.35
N GLU A 56 -5.19 -12.01 11.49
CA GLU A 56 -5.44 -10.82 12.33
C GLU A 56 -5.03 -9.54 11.61
N THR A 57 -3.81 -9.51 11.06
CA THR A 57 -3.32 -8.37 10.27
C THR A 57 -4.19 -8.17 9.03
N SER A 58 -4.55 -9.25 8.35
CA SER A 58 -5.40 -9.19 7.16
C SER A 58 -6.81 -8.69 7.47
N ALA A 59 -7.37 -9.07 8.63
CA ALA A 59 -8.68 -8.62 9.08
C ALA A 59 -8.69 -7.11 9.40
N ILE A 60 -7.59 -6.57 9.94
CA ILE A 60 -7.44 -5.12 10.14
C ILE A 60 -7.47 -4.39 8.79
N VAL A 61 -6.67 -4.84 7.82
CA VAL A 61 -6.63 -4.24 6.47
C VAL A 61 -8.01 -4.33 5.80
N ALA A 62 -8.69 -5.46 5.92
CA ALA A 62 -10.02 -5.66 5.37
C ALA A 62 -11.07 -4.76 6.03
N GLY A 63 -11.03 -4.64 7.37
CA GLY A 63 -11.93 -3.76 8.12
C GLY A 63 -11.75 -2.28 7.74
N VAL A 64 -10.50 -1.85 7.53
CA VAL A 64 -10.20 -0.52 6.99
C VAL A 64 -10.80 -0.35 5.59
N GLY A 65 -10.61 -1.33 4.70
CA GLY A 65 -11.20 -1.29 3.36
C GLY A 65 -12.72 -1.13 3.39
N LEU A 66 -13.41 -1.91 4.22
CA LEU A 66 -14.85 -1.79 4.41
C LEU A 66 -15.27 -0.40 4.93
N ALA A 67 -14.53 0.15 5.90
CA ALA A 67 -14.80 1.48 6.44
C ALA A 67 -14.54 2.60 5.42
N SER A 68 -13.67 2.36 4.43
CA SER A 68 -13.39 3.29 3.33
C SER A 68 -14.36 3.16 2.15
N SER A 69 -15.21 2.13 2.12
CA SER A 69 -16.07 1.81 0.99
C SER A 69 -17.04 2.94 0.63
N HIS A 70 -17.10 3.30 -0.65
CA HIS A 70 -18.13 4.20 -1.17
C HIS A 70 -19.49 3.50 -1.34
N ASN A 71 -19.54 2.17 -1.26
CA ASN A 71 -20.75 1.36 -1.42
C ASN A 71 -20.94 0.37 -0.26
N PRO A 72 -21.11 0.84 0.99
CA PRO A 72 -21.04 0.00 2.19
C PRO A 72 -22.08 -1.12 2.25
N LEU A 73 -23.23 -0.95 1.58
CA LEU A 73 -24.29 -1.98 1.51
C LEU A 73 -23.86 -3.24 0.74
N THR A 74 -22.78 -3.18 -0.05
CA THR A 74 -22.22 -4.34 -0.75
C THR A 74 -21.41 -5.26 0.17
N LEU A 75 -21.08 -4.81 1.39
CA LEU A 75 -20.15 -5.47 2.31
C LEU A 75 -18.78 -5.76 1.67
N GLY A 76 -18.40 -4.93 0.71
CA GLY A 76 -17.11 -4.92 0.04
C GLY A 76 -16.63 -3.51 -0.21
N PHE A 77 -15.41 -3.41 -0.74
CA PHE A 77 -14.78 -2.15 -1.11
C PHE A 77 -14.02 -2.30 -2.42
N ASP A 78 -13.85 -1.19 -3.13
CA ASP A 78 -12.97 -1.15 -4.29
C ASP A 78 -11.56 -0.78 -3.81
N LEU A 79 -10.51 -1.34 -4.41
CA LEU A 79 -9.13 -1.10 -3.97
C LEU A 79 -8.77 0.39 -3.95
N GLU A 80 -9.32 1.17 -4.87
CA GLU A 80 -9.13 2.61 -4.94
C GLU A 80 -9.71 3.35 -3.71
N ASP A 81 -10.71 2.81 -3.02
CA ASP A 81 -11.30 3.42 -1.81
C ASP A 81 -10.25 3.62 -0.70
N LEU A 82 -9.18 2.81 -0.70
CA LEU A 82 -8.07 2.90 0.25
C LEU A 82 -7.17 4.12 0.04
N ARG A 83 -7.38 4.91 -1.01
CA ARG A 83 -6.63 6.16 -1.25
C ARG A 83 -7.20 7.36 -0.52
N ASN A 84 -8.33 7.23 0.17
CA ASN A 84 -8.99 8.34 0.86
C ASN A 84 -8.02 9.00 1.84
N HIS A 85 -7.64 10.24 1.52
CA HIS A 85 -6.47 10.86 2.14
C HIS A 85 -6.66 11.14 3.63
N LEU A 86 -5.63 10.80 4.42
CA LEU A 86 -5.63 10.87 5.87
C LEU A 86 -6.76 10.08 6.57
N PHE A 87 -7.46 9.21 5.84
CA PHE A 87 -8.50 8.37 6.38
C PHE A 87 -7.95 6.97 6.70
N LEU A 88 -7.94 6.64 7.99
CA LEU A 88 -7.44 5.38 8.56
C LEU A 88 -5.97 5.09 8.24
N ILE A 89 -5.66 4.54 7.07
CA ILE A 89 -4.32 4.06 6.71
C ILE A 89 -3.56 4.98 5.77
N GLU A 90 -4.22 5.65 4.83
CA GLU A 90 -3.50 6.49 3.86
C GLU A 90 -2.85 7.67 4.59
N HIS A 91 -1.60 7.98 4.22
CA HIS A 91 -0.85 9.08 4.79
C HIS A 91 0.26 9.60 3.86
N ASP A 92 0.68 10.83 4.14
CA ASP A 92 1.82 11.48 3.48
C ASP A 92 3.16 10.78 3.74
N CYS A 93 4.17 11.19 2.96
CA CYS A 93 5.53 10.66 2.97
C CYS A 93 5.56 9.15 2.70
N SER A 94 4.66 8.67 1.83
CA SER A 94 4.68 7.31 1.31
C SER A 94 6.02 6.97 0.64
N ILE A 95 6.44 5.70 0.70
CA ILE A 95 7.75 5.31 0.20
C ILE A 95 7.86 5.41 -1.34
N SER A 96 6.72 5.27 -2.04
CA SER A 96 6.67 5.22 -3.51
C SER A 96 5.45 5.91 -4.13
N ARG A 97 4.62 6.58 -3.33
CA ARG A 97 3.45 7.37 -3.75
C ARG A 97 3.68 8.82 -3.33
N ASN A 98 3.07 9.75 -4.06
CA ASN A 98 3.16 11.17 -3.72
C ASN A 98 2.15 11.52 -2.62
N ASP A 99 2.36 12.64 -1.93
CA ASP A 99 1.33 13.21 -1.06
C ASP A 99 0.16 13.68 -1.93
N GLU A 100 -1.07 13.56 -1.41
CA GLU A 100 -2.27 13.93 -2.18
C GLU A 100 -2.25 15.42 -2.57
N SER A 101 -1.77 16.29 -1.68
CA SER A 101 -1.83 17.75 -1.88
C SER A 101 -0.99 18.26 -3.06
N ILE A 102 -0.03 17.46 -3.57
CA ILE A 102 0.86 17.85 -4.66
C ILE A 102 0.91 16.84 -5.81
N GLY A 103 0.11 15.76 -5.76
CA GLY A 103 0.21 14.70 -6.76
C GLY A 103 -0.80 13.57 -6.60
N ASN A 104 -0.40 12.38 -7.07
CA ASN A 104 -1.24 11.19 -7.01
C ASN A 104 -0.76 10.27 -5.89
N ASN A 105 -1.61 10.11 -4.87
CA ASN A 105 -1.33 9.28 -3.71
C ASN A 105 -1.62 7.78 -3.89
N ASN A 106 -2.11 7.37 -5.06
CA ASN A 106 -2.50 5.99 -5.33
C ASN A 106 -1.48 5.28 -6.25
N LYS A 107 -1.08 5.95 -7.33
CA LYS A 107 -0.21 5.39 -8.37
C LYS A 107 1.25 5.34 -7.91
N PHE A 108 1.94 4.26 -8.26
CA PHE A 108 3.38 4.14 -8.09
C PHE A 108 4.11 5.24 -8.86
N ASP A 109 5.03 5.94 -8.18
CA ASP A 109 5.92 6.92 -8.77
C ASP A 109 7.38 6.42 -8.71
N PRO A 110 8.01 6.11 -9.85
CA PRO A 110 9.38 5.62 -9.89
C PRO A 110 10.38 6.63 -9.35
N LYS A 111 10.16 7.94 -9.52
CA LYS A 111 11.10 8.97 -9.04
C LYS A 111 11.14 9.03 -7.52
N LEU A 112 9.98 8.85 -6.88
CA LEU A 112 9.91 8.79 -5.42
C LEU A 112 10.54 7.50 -4.92
N TRP A 113 10.28 6.37 -5.57
CA TRP A 113 10.90 5.10 -5.23
C TRP A 113 12.43 5.12 -5.39
N ASP A 114 12.96 5.82 -6.41
CA ASP A 114 14.40 5.97 -6.63
C ASP A 114 15.13 6.60 -5.43
N VAL A 115 14.49 7.50 -4.69
CA VAL A 115 15.05 8.07 -3.46
C VAL A 115 15.27 6.98 -2.41
N ALA A 116 14.30 6.08 -2.23
CA ALA A 116 14.42 4.95 -1.32
C ALA A 116 15.47 3.94 -1.84
N LEU A 117 15.39 3.57 -3.12
CA LEU A 117 16.33 2.64 -3.75
C LEU A 117 17.79 3.10 -3.63
N LYS A 118 18.06 4.40 -3.77
CA LYS A 118 19.42 4.94 -3.61
C LYS A 118 20.01 4.62 -2.24
N VAL A 119 19.19 4.60 -1.19
CA VAL A 119 19.62 4.22 0.17
C VAL A 119 19.73 2.70 0.29
N LEU A 120 18.73 1.96 -0.21
CA LEU A 120 18.71 0.50 -0.13
C LEU A 120 19.90 -0.14 -0.86
N ASN A 121 20.29 0.40 -2.02
CA ASN A 121 21.41 -0.08 -2.83
C ASN A 121 22.80 0.17 -2.22
N GLN A 122 22.88 0.81 -1.04
CA GLN A 122 24.13 0.99 -0.29
C GLN A 122 24.45 -0.20 0.62
N SER A 123 23.60 -1.24 0.64
CA SER A 123 23.77 -2.43 1.46
C SER A 123 23.51 -3.69 0.64
N ASP A 124 24.24 -4.76 0.93
CA ASP A 124 24.06 -6.06 0.25
C ASP A 124 22.75 -6.76 0.64
N SER A 125 22.11 -6.32 1.73
CA SER A 125 20.85 -6.85 2.23
C SER A 125 19.93 -5.73 2.72
N VAL A 126 18.63 -5.92 2.54
CA VAL A 126 17.60 -5.04 3.09
C VAL A 126 17.21 -5.55 4.49
N GLY A 127 17.43 -4.72 5.51
CA GLY A 127 17.03 -5.01 6.89
C GLY A 127 16.28 -3.83 7.52
N PRO A 128 15.82 -3.96 8.79
CA PRO A 128 15.06 -2.92 9.48
C PRO A 128 15.73 -1.54 9.47
N VAL A 129 17.04 -1.49 9.70
CA VAL A 129 17.80 -0.24 9.73
C VAL A 129 17.89 0.39 8.33
N THR A 130 18.18 -0.40 7.30
CA THR A 130 18.29 0.10 5.92
C THR A 130 16.94 0.61 5.39
N LEU A 131 15.84 -0.10 5.67
CA LEU A 131 14.50 0.38 5.34
C LEU A 131 14.10 1.63 6.13
N GLY A 132 14.43 1.69 7.42
CA GLY A 132 14.22 2.88 8.24
C GLY A 132 14.95 4.10 7.67
N ASN A 133 16.20 3.92 7.24
CA ASN A 133 16.99 4.97 6.58
C ASN A 133 16.37 5.38 5.24
N ALA A 134 15.89 4.43 4.43
CA ALA A 134 15.21 4.73 3.17
C ALA A 134 13.91 5.52 3.39
N LYS A 135 13.12 5.14 4.41
CA LYS A 135 11.91 5.87 4.81
C LYS A 135 12.25 7.27 5.33
N ALA A 136 13.29 7.42 6.14
CA ALA A 136 13.77 8.73 6.60
C ALA A 136 14.19 9.63 5.44
N ALA A 137 14.90 9.08 4.45
CA ALA A 137 15.26 9.82 3.24
C ALA A 137 14.03 10.27 2.44
N ARG A 138 13.01 9.41 2.32
CA ARG A 138 11.72 9.76 1.71
C ARG A 138 11.00 10.90 2.43
N ILE A 139 10.94 10.85 3.76
CA ILE A 139 10.32 11.93 4.55
C ILE A 139 11.06 13.26 4.34
N ALA A 140 12.40 13.22 4.36
CA ALA A 140 13.21 14.42 4.16
C ALA A 140 13.08 15.00 2.74
N ASP A 141 13.00 14.14 1.73
CA ASP A 141 12.75 14.54 0.34
C ASP A 141 11.35 15.12 0.17
N GLN A 142 10.33 14.44 0.69
CA GLN A 142 8.95 14.89 0.59
C GLN A 142 8.73 16.25 1.26
N ARG A 143 9.35 16.52 2.41
CA ARG A 143 9.29 17.84 3.07
C ARG A 143 9.87 18.98 2.24
N LYS A 144 10.79 18.69 1.31
CA LYS A 144 11.33 19.70 0.36
C LYS A 144 10.36 19.95 -0.79
N LEU A 145 9.73 18.88 -1.29
CA LEU A 145 8.76 18.95 -2.39
C LEU A 145 7.41 19.52 -1.95
N ASN A 146 6.98 19.20 -0.73
CA ASN A 146 5.71 19.57 -0.13
C ASN A 146 5.94 20.17 1.28
N PRO A 147 6.14 21.49 1.39
CA PRO A 147 6.29 22.14 2.70
C PRO A 147 5.08 22.00 3.62
N THR A 148 3.90 21.64 3.08
CA THR A 148 2.66 21.43 3.83
C THR A 148 2.37 19.95 4.15
N THR A 149 3.32 19.04 3.91
CA THR A 149 3.19 17.61 4.18
C THR A 149 2.84 17.32 5.65
N VAL A 150 1.89 16.41 5.89
CA VAL A 150 1.37 16.06 7.21
C VAL A 150 1.99 14.74 7.69
N TYR A 151 3.18 14.82 8.27
CA TYR A 151 3.87 13.65 8.85
C TYR A 151 3.85 13.67 10.38
N GLY A 152 2.68 13.33 10.95
CA GLY A 152 2.46 13.22 12.41
C GLY A 152 2.59 11.78 12.96
N PRO A 153 2.27 11.55 14.25
CA PRO A 153 2.41 10.25 14.91
C PRO A 153 1.68 9.10 14.20
N ARG A 154 0.48 9.35 13.64
CA ARG A 154 -0.28 8.36 12.86
C ARG A 154 0.49 7.91 11.61
N ALA A 155 0.97 8.86 10.81
CA ALA A 155 1.73 8.58 9.60
C ALA A 155 3.08 7.89 9.91
N ALA A 156 3.71 8.24 11.03
CA ALA A 156 4.89 7.55 11.52
C ALA A 156 4.61 6.09 11.90
N ALA A 157 3.52 5.83 12.61
CA ALA A 157 3.13 4.48 13.01
C ALA A 157 2.80 3.59 11.80
N PHE A 158 1.90 4.03 10.91
CA PHE A 158 1.55 3.24 9.72
C PHE A 158 2.72 3.12 8.76
N GLY A 159 3.50 4.18 8.55
CA GLY A 159 4.71 4.11 7.73
C GLY A 159 5.73 3.10 8.28
N GLY A 160 5.84 2.93 9.60
CA GLY A 160 6.68 1.90 10.22
C GLY A 160 6.14 0.48 10.04
N ILE A 161 4.82 0.30 10.17
CA ILE A 161 4.13 -0.97 9.90
C ILE A 161 4.34 -1.39 8.43
N GLU A 162 4.16 -0.48 7.48
CA GLU A 162 4.38 -0.72 6.05
C GLU A 162 5.81 -1.21 5.75
N MET A 163 6.82 -0.60 6.38
CA MET A 163 8.21 -1.03 6.20
C MET A 163 8.46 -2.41 6.80
N SER A 164 7.78 -2.72 7.91
CA SER A 164 7.88 -4.04 8.54
C SER A 164 7.25 -5.14 7.69
N MET A 165 6.24 -4.82 6.88
CA MET A 165 5.62 -5.77 5.94
C MET A 165 6.49 -6.09 4.72
N ILE A 166 7.60 -5.37 4.51
CA ILE A 166 8.55 -5.64 3.41
C ILE A 166 9.59 -6.69 3.84
N LEU A 167 9.84 -6.85 5.14
CA LEU A 167 10.84 -7.75 5.72
C LEU A 167 10.24 -9.12 6.05
#